data_AF-W4S7K8-F1
#
_entry.id   AF-W4S7K8-F1
#
_cell.length_a   1.000
_cell.length_b   1.000
_cell.length_c   1.000
_cell.angle_alpha   90.00
_cell.angle_beta   90.00
_cell.angle_gamma   90.00
#
_symmetry.space_group_name_H-M   'P 1'
#
loop_
_entity.id
_entity.type
_entity.pdbx_description
1 polymer ?
#
loop_
_entity_poly.entity_id
_entity_poly.type
_entity_poly.pdbx_seq_one_letter_code
_entity_poly.pdbx_strand_id
1 'polypeptide(L)'
;MLLSRERGLSPLLAGVALSVGALGWFSGSWYQGHSRAGWSRPRLLKIGACFMSLGIVISAGAVWPVIPVPVAIAGWALTGLGMGLLYPSLSVLTLSLSPPAQQGANSSALQLSEAIAVAGMLALAGALFAALLASATAAAYLSVFALAWLLAVAGLLVARRV
;
A
#
# COMPACT_ATOMS: atom_id res chain seq x y z
N MET A 1 12.25 -3.31 -9.71
CA MET A 1 12.48 -3.77 -11.10
C MET A 1 11.99 -2.77 -12.12
N LEU A 2 10.75 -2.25 -12.04
CA LEU A 2 10.24 -1.29 -13.03
C LEU A 2 11.14 -0.04 -13.21
N LEU A 3 11.45 0.65 -12.12
CA LEU A 3 12.29 1.86 -12.15
C LEU A 3 13.73 1.55 -12.62
N SER A 4 14.31 0.43 -12.20
CA SER A 4 15.70 0.10 -12.52
C SER A 4 15.87 -0.52 -13.91
N ARG A 5 15.02 -1.47 -14.31
CA ARG A 5 15.10 -2.18 -15.61
C ARG A 5 14.44 -1.43 -16.76
N GLU A 6 13.21 -0.94 -16.59
CA GLU A 6 12.47 -0.30 -17.69
C GLU A 6 12.74 1.20 -17.80
N ARG A 7 13.00 1.86 -16.66
CA ARG A 7 13.25 3.31 -16.62
C ARG A 7 14.74 3.65 -16.47
N GLY A 8 15.62 2.64 -16.45
CA GLY A 8 17.08 2.80 -16.44
C GLY A 8 17.63 3.52 -15.21
N LEU A 9 16.87 3.63 -14.12
CA LEU A 9 17.34 4.31 -12.91
C LEU A 9 18.46 3.52 -12.24
N SER A 10 19.47 4.24 -11.76
CA SER A 10 20.52 3.66 -10.93
C SER A 10 19.94 3.08 -9.63
N PRO A 11 20.59 2.08 -9.02
CA PRO A 11 20.18 1.52 -7.73
C PRO A 11 20.00 2.59 -6.64
N LEU A 12 20.82 3.63 -6.66
CA LEU A 12 20.72 4.77 -5.75
C LEU A 12 19.36 5.47 -5.87
N LEU A 13 18.94 5.81 -7.10
CA LEU A 13 17.67 6.50 -7.31
C LEU A 13 16.46 5.61 -7.05
N ALA A 14 16.57 4.30 -7.28
CA ALA A 14 15.57 3.34 -6.85
C ALA A 14 15.45 3.31 -5.31
N GLY A 15 16.57 3.40 -4.60
CA GLY A 15 16.61 3.55 -3.15
C GLY A 15 15.95 4.85 -2.68
N VAL A 16 16.20 5.98 -3.36
CA VAL A 16 15.52 7.26 -3.08
C VAL A 16 14.01 7.13 -3.23
N ALA A 17 13.53 6.47 -4.30
CA ALA A 17 12.09 6.24 -4.49
C ALA A 17 11.50 5.42 -3.33
N LEU A 18 12.18 4.37 -2.87
CA LEU A 18 11.75 3.59 -1.70
C LEU A 18 11.68 4.46 -0.44
N SER A 19 12.68 5.30 -0.19
CA SER A 19 12.69 6.24 0.94
C SER A 19 11.55 7.25 0.88
N VAL A 20 11.20 7.76 -0.31
CA VAL A 20 10.07 8.69 -0.49
C VAL A 20 8.73 8.00 -0.12
N GLY A 21 8.55 6.73 -0.49
CA GLY A 21 7.41 5.95 -0.03
C GLY A 21 7.38 5.77 1.49
N ALA A 22 8.53 5.45 2.08
CA ALA A 22 8.67 5.31 3.54
C ALA A 22 8.38 6.62 4.28
N LEU A 23 8.81 7.76 3.74
CA LEU A 23 8.47 9.09 4.27
C LEU A 23 6.96 9.36 4.19
N GLY A 24 6.31 9.03 3.07
CA GLY A 24 4.85 9.11 2.96
C GLY A 24 4.17 8.29 4.04
N TRP A 25 4.61 7.04 4.21
CA TRP A 25 4.09 6.13 5.24
C TRP A 25 4.27 6.65 6.66
N PHE A 26 5.47 7.15 6.98
CA PHE A 26 5.77 7.80 8.24
C PHE A 26 4.87 9.01 8.48
N SER A 27 4.71 9.90 7.50
CA SER A 27 3.87 11.10 7.62
C SER A 27 2.41 10.76 7.93
N GLY A 28 1.85 9.74 7.27
CA GLY A 28 0.47 9.29 7.53
C GLY A 28 0.30 8.74 8.94
N SER A 29 1.27 7.93 9.40
CA SER A 29 1.27 7.33 10.73
C SER A 29 1.43 8.39 11.82
N TRP A 30 2.36 9.33 11.63
CA TRP A 30 2.59 10.45 12.54
C TRP A 30 1.35 11.34 12.65
N TYR A 31 0.72 11.67 11.52
CA TYR A 31 -0.52 12.45 11.49
C TYR A 31 -1.62 11.77 12.29
N GLN A 32 -1.82 10.46 12.14
CA GLN A 32 -2.79 9.71 12.94
C GLN A 32 -2.49 9.72 14.44
N GLY A 33 -1.22 9.61 14.84
CA GLY A 33 -0.82 9.61 16.24
C GLY A 33 -0.94 10.98 16.91
N HIS A 34 -0.80 12.06 16.14
CA HIS A 34 -0.79 13.45 16.65
C HIS A 34 -2.04 14.27 16.31
N SER A 35 -2.99 13.73 15.54
CA SER A 35 -4.22 14.47 15.22
C SER A 35 -5.07 14.63 16.48
N ARG A 36 -5.08 15.83 17.04
CA ARG A 36 -6.01 16.26 18.11
C ARG A 36 -7.42 16.56 17.57
N ALA A 37 -7.60 16.52 16.26
CA ALA A 37 -8.74 17.08 15.54
C ALA A 37 -10.02 16.20 15.51
N GLY A 38 -10.15 15.17 16.35
CA GLY A 38 -11.42 14.42 16.50
C GLY A 38 -11.94 13.72 15.24
N TRP A 39 -11.06 13.38 14.28
CA TRP A 39 -11.48 12.68 13.06
C TRP A 39 -12.02 11.29 13.41
N SER A 40 -13.20 10.95 12.88
CA SER A 40 -13.74 9.61 13.06
C SER A 40 -12.84 8.57 12.39
N ARG A 41 -12.53 7.47 13.08
CA ARG A 41 -11.69 6.38 12.55
C ARG A 41 -12.17 5.87 11.17
N PRO A 42 -13.48 5.71 10.91
CA PRO A 42 -13.97 5.34 9.59
C PRO A 42 -13.64 6.35 8.49
N ARG A 43 -13.59 7.65 8.81
CA ARG A 43 -13.20 8.70 7.84
C ARG A 43 -11.72 8.59 7.47
N LEU A 44 -10.85 8.34 8.45
CA LEU A 44 -9.42 8.12 8.21
C LEU A 44 -9.17 6.86 7.37
N LEU A 45 -9.88 5.76 7.65
CA LEU A 45 -9.82 4.55 6.82
C LEU A 45 -10.23 4.82 5.37
N LYS A 46 -11.33 5.56 5.14
CA LYS A 46 -11.82 5.90 3.79
C LYS A 46 -10.82 6.78 3.02
N ILE A 47 -10.24 7.78 3.67
CA ILE A 47 -9.25 8.69 3.06
C ILE A 47 -7.95 7.94 2.77
N GLY A 48 -7.45 7.16 3.74
CA GLY A 48 -6.25 6.34 3.55
C GLY A 48 -6.39 5.38 2.37
N ALA A 49 -7.52 4.68 2.28
CA ALA A 49 -7.80 3.77 1.17
C ALA A 49 -7.95 4.47 -0.18
N CYS A 50 -8.51 5.69 -0.19
CA CYS A 50 -8.58 6.53 -1.39
C CYS A 50 -7.18 6.97 -1.86
N PHE A 51 -6.33 7.45 -0.95
CA PHE A 51 -4.95 7.83 -1.25
C PHE A 51 -4.12 6.64 -1.72
N MET A 52 -4.26 5.47 -1.09
CA MET A 52 -3.63 4.23 -1.57
C MET A 52 -4.07 3.90 -2.99
N SER A 53 -5.38 3.88 -3.26
CA SER A 53 -5.92 3.52 -4.58
C SER A 53 -5.44 4.48 -5.66
N LEU A 54 -5.50 5.80 -5.40
CA LEU A 54 -5.05 6.83 -6.34
C LEU A 54 -3.54 6.76 -6.57
N GLY A 55 -2.76 6.60 -5.49
CA GLY A 55 -1.31 6.47 -5.55
C GLY A 55 -0.85 5.26 -6.36
N ILE A 56 -1.54 4.12 -6.23
CA ILE A 56 -1.28 2.91 -7.01
C ILE A 56 -1.53 3.18 -8.51
N VAL A 57 -2.64 3.82 -8.87
CA VAL A 57 -2.96 4.15 -10.27
C VAL A 57 -1.91 5.11 -10.87
N ILE A 58 -1.51 6.15 -10.13
CA ILE A 58 -0.47 7.08 -10.56
C ILE A 58 0.87 6.34 -10.75
N SER A 59 1.23 5.47 -9.81
CA SER A 59 2.47 4.67 -9.87
C SER A 59 2.48 3.68 -11.02
N ALA A 60 1.33 3.08 -11.34
CA ALA A 60 1.17 2.19 -12.50
C ALA A 60 1.45 2.92 -13.83
N GLY A 61 1.25 4.24 -13.87
CA GLY A 61 1.63 5.10 -14.98
C GLY A 61 3.11 4.98 -15.39
N ALA A 62 4.00 4.58 -14.46
CA ALA A 62 5.42 4.35 -14.73
C ALA A 62 5.71 3.28 -15.80
N VAL A 63 4.73 2.43 -16.12
CA VAL A 63 4.81 1.46 -17.20
C VAL A 63 4.93 2.15 -18.56
N TRP A 64 4.34 3.34 -18.72
CA TRP A 64 4.41 4.10 -19.96
C TRP A 64 5.56 5.11 -19.92
N PRO A 65 6.48 5.11 -20.91
CA PRO A 65 7.64 5.99 -20.91
C PRO A 65 7.31 7.49 -20.86
N VAL A 66 6.14 7.85 -21.40
CA VAL A 66 5.61 9.23 -21.46
C VAL A 66 5.34 9.83 -20.08
N ILE A 67 5.08 9.00 -19.05
CA ILE A 67 4.79 9.48 -17.70
C ILE A 67 6.11 9.73 -16.97
N PRO A 68 6.43 10.97 -16.56
CA PRO A 68 7.70 11.28 -15.92
C PRO A 68 7.91 10.47 -14.63
N VAL A 69 9.16 10.03 -14.39
CA VAL A 69 9.51 9.27 -13.18
C VAL A 69 9.11 9.97 -11.87
N PRO A 70 9.27 11.32 -11.72
CA PRO A 70 8.83 12.00 -10.51
C PRO A 70 7.33 11.84 -10.22
N VAL A 71 6.48 11.73 -11.24
CA VAL A 71 5.04 11.51 -11.08
C VAL A 71 4.77 10.13 -10.48
N ALA A 72 5.48 9.11 -10.96
CA ALA A 72 5.39 7.76 -10.39
C ALA A 72 5.87 7.71 -8.93
N ILE A 73 6.96 8.40 -8.62
CA ILE A 73 7.48 8.50 -7.24
C ILE A 73 6.48 9.25 -6.34
N ALA A 74 5.81 10.29 -6.84
CA ALA A 74 4.76 10.99 -6.11
C ALA A 74 3.54 10.07 -5.84
N GLY A 75 3.13 9.25 -6.82
CA GLY A 75 2.13 8.21 -6.63
C GLY A 75 2.53 7.20 -5.56
N TRP A 76 3.80 6.82 -5.52
CA TRP A 76 4.33 5.91 -4.51
C TRP A 76 4.34 6.52 -3.10
N ALA A 77 4.74 7.79 -2.97
CA ALA A 77 4.62 8.55 -1.72
C ALA A 77 3.16 8.64 -1.25
N LEU A 78 2.22 8.92 -2.17
CA LEU A 78 0.79 8.99 -1.86
C LEU A 78 0.25 7.62 -1.40
N THR A 79 0.75 6.54 -1.98
CA THR A 79 0.43 5.17 -1.57
C THR A 79 0.92 4.90 -0.15
N GLY A 80 2.18 5.26 0.15
CA GLY A 80 2.74 5.19 1.50
C GLY A 80 1.90 6.00 2.50
N LEU A 81 1.55 7.24 2.15
CA LEU A 81 0.71 8.10 2.99
C LEU A 81 -0.62 7.43 3.33
N GLY A 82 -1.32 6.88 2.33
CA GLY A 82 -2.57 6.16 2.56
C GLY A 82 -2.39 4.94 3.47
N MET A 83 -1.31 4.17 3.29
CA MET A 83 -0.97 3.04 4.15
C MET A 83 -0.75 3.48 5.61
N GLY A 84 -0.11 4.64 5.82
CA GLY A 84 0.14 5.20 7.16
C GLY A 84 -1.11 5.69 7.87
N LEU A 85 -2.14 6.06 7.10
CA LEU A 85 -3.46 6.40 7.62
C LEU A 85 -4.31 5.15 7.94
N LEU A 86 -4.00 3.98 7.37
CA LEU A 86 -4.75 2.75 7.58
C LEU A 86 -4.17 1.90 8.72
N TYR A 87 -2.85 1.69 8.72
CA TYR A 87 -2.22 0.65 9.52
C TYR A 87 -2.35 0.86 11.05
N PRO A 88 -2.06 2.06 11.62
CA PRO A 88 -2.33 2.35 13.03
C PRO A 88 -3.81 2.23 13.41
N SER A 89 -4.73 2.56 12.50
CA SER A 89 -6.18 2.49 12.77
C SER A 89 -6.64 1.05 12.96
N LEU A 90 -6.13 0.10 12.17
CA LEU A 90 -6.48 -1.32 12.28
C LEU A 90 -5.98 -1.94 13.58
N SER A 91 -4.74 -1.61 13.98
CA SER A 91 -4.17 -2.08 15.25
C SER A 91 -4.98 -1.56 16.45
N VAL A 92 -5.28 -0.25 16.48
CA VAL A 92 -6.09 0.37 17.55
C VAL A 92 -7.51 -0.18 17.57
N LEU A 93 -8.15 -0.35 16.40
CA LEU A 93 -9.51 -0.89 16.33
C LEU A 93 -9.55 -2.33 16.86
N THR A 94 -8.60 -3.17 16.47
CA THR A 94 -8.48 -4.56 16.95
C THR A 94 -8.36 -4.58 18.47
N LEU A 95 -7.50 -3.75 19.07
CA LEU A 95 -7.36 -3.66 20.52
C LEU A 95 -8.63 -3.14 21.20
N SER A 96 -9.30 -2.13 20.61
CA SER A 96 -10.52 -1.54 21.16
C SER A 96 -11.74 -2.46 21.13
N LEU A 97 -11.80 -3.36 20.15
CA LEU A 97 -12.87 -4.35 20.01
C LEU A 97 -12.57 -5.65 20.79
N SER A 98 -11.35 -5.79 21.31
CA SER A 98 -10.91 -6.99 22.03
C SER A 98 -11.12 -6.83 23.54
N PRO A 99 -11.74 -7.82 24.23
CA PRO A 99 -11.72 -7.88 25.69
C PRO A 99 -10.27 -7.85 26.21
N PRO A 100 -9.99 -7.22 27.37
CA PRO A 100 -8.62 -7.07 27.89
C PRO A 100 -7.85 -8.39 27.97
N ALA A 101 -8.51 -9.48 28.39
CA ALA A 101 -7.92 -10.81 28.49
C ALA A 101 -7.57 -11.45 27.13
N GLN A 102 -8.14 -10.97 26.02
CA GLN A 102 -7.96 -11.52 24.68
C GLN A 102 -7.13 -10.61 23.75
N GLN A 103 -6.72 -9.42 24.20
CA GLN A 103 -5.94 -8.49 23.37
C GLN A 103 -4.65 -9.10 22.83
N GLY A 104 -3.94 -9.88 23.64
CA GLY A 104 -2.73 -10.60 23.21
C GLY A 104 -3.03 -11.62 22.11
N ALA A 105 -4.05 -12.45 22.29
CA ALA A 105 -4.45 -13.47 21.31
C ALA A 105 -4.92 -12.83 19.99
N ASN A 106 -5.76 -11.79 20.05
CA ASN A 106 -6.27 -11.11 18.87
C ASN A 106 -5.18 -10.32 18.13
N SER A 107 -4.24 -9.70 18.83
CA SER A 107 -3.08 -9.03 18.22
C SER A 107 -2.14 -10.04 17.53
N SER A 108 -1.86 -11.18 18.17
CA SER A 108 -1.08 -12.26 17.56
C SER A 108 -1.77 -12.85 16.34
N ALA A 109 -3.10 -13.06 16.41
CA ALA A 109 -3.89 -13.52 15.27
C ALA A 109 -3.88 -12.51 14.11
N LEU A 110 -3.93 -11.21 14.40
CA LEU A 110 -3.82 -10.15 13.40
C LEU A 110 -2.46 -10.18 12.70
N GLN A 111 -1.36 -10.26 13.46
CA GLN A 111 0.00 -10.33 12.89
C GLN A 111 0.21 -11.59 12.05
N LEU A 112 -0.30 -12.74 12.51
CA LEU A 112 -0.24 -13.98 11.74
C LEU A 112 -1.06 -13.88 10.44
N SER A 113 -2.27 -13.32 10.51
CA SER A 113 -3.13 -13.09 9.35
C SER A 113 -2.44 -12.18 8.34
N GLU A 114 -1.80 -11.10 8.81
CA GLU A 114 -1.01 -10.21 7.97
C GLU A 114 0.16 -10.93 7.31
N ALA A 115 0.95 -11.69 8.06
CA ALA A 115 2.10 -12.42 7.53
C ALA A 115 1.68 -13.41 6.43
N ILE A 116 0.58 -14.16 6.64
CA ILE A 116 0.02 -15.08 5.64
C ILE A 116 -0.46 -14.32 4.41
N ALA A 117 -1.16 -13.19 4.59
CA ALA A 117 -1.63 -12.36 3.49
C ALA A 117 -0.48 -11.80 2.67
N VAL A 118 0.55 -11.23 3.32
CA VAL A 118 1.74 -10.70 2.63
C VAL A 118 2.46 -11.81 1.86
N ALA A 119 2.71 -12.97 2.49
CA ALA A 119 3.38 -14.09 1.83
C ALA A 119 2.58 -14.61 0.63
N GLY A 120 1.27 -14.84 0.80
CA GLY A 120 0.39 -15.33 -0.27
C GLY A 120 0.27 -14.35 -1.42
N MET A 121 0.10 -13.05 -1.13
CA MET A 121 0.01 -12.01 -2.15
C MET A 121 1.33 -11.82 -2.89
N LEU A 122 2.47 -11.92 -2.20
CA LEU A 122 3.79 -11.83 -2.83
C LEU A 122 4.03 -13.03 -3.74
N ALA A 123 3.66 -14.24 -3.33
CA ALA A 123 3.74 -15.43 -4.15
C ALA A 123 2.86 -15.32 -5.41
N LEU A 124 1.60 -14.89 -5.25
CA LEU A 124 0.67 -14.69 -6.35
C LEU A 124 1.16 -13.61 -7.33
N ALA A 125 1.59 -12.45 -6.82
CA ALA A 125 2.13 -11.36 -7.63
C ALA A 125 3.38 -11.80 -8.39
N GLY A 126 4.29 -12.51 -7.73
CA GLY A 126 5.51 -13.04 -8.34
C GLY A 126 5.23 -14.06 -9.44
N ALA A 127 4.28 -14.99 -9.20
CA ALA A 127 3.87 -15.98 -10.18
C ALA A 127 3.21 -15.35 -11.42
N LEU A 128 2.26 -14.41 -11.21
CA LEU A 128 1.62 -13.66 -12.29
C LEU A 128 2.66 -12.84 -13.09
N PHE A 129 3.56 -12.15 -12.39
CA PHE A 129 4.63 -11.38 -13.02
C PHE A 129 5.53 -12.28 -13.86
N ALA A 130 6.01 -13.40 -13.31
CA ALA A 130 6.88 -14.33 -14.01
C ALA A 130 6.21 -14.96 -15.25
N ALA A 131 4.93 -15.33 -15.15
CA ALA A 131 4.17 -15.91 -16.25
C ALA A 131 3.97 -14.93 -17.42
N LEU A 132 3.83 -13.63 -17.13
CA LEU A 132 3.59 -12.60 -18.15
C LEU A 132 4.87 -11.94 -18.65
N LEU A 133 5.97 -11.98 -17.90
CA LEU A 133 7.18 -11.23 -18.22
C LEU A 133 7.79 -11.62 -19.58
N ALA A 134 7.71 -12.90 -19.94
CA ALA A 134 8.27 -13.42 -21.19
C ALA A 134 7.46 -13.03 -22.44
N SER A 135 6.15 -12.78 -22.30
CA SER A 135 5.25 -12.51 -23.42
C SER A 135 4.86 -11.04 -23.53
N ALA A 136 4.67 -10.35 -22.41
CA ALA A 136 4.22 -8.97 -22.37
C ALA A 136 4.71 -8.25 -21.11
N THR A 137 5.87 -7.58 -21.20
CA THR A 137 6.52 -6.87 -20.09
C THR A 137 5.58 -5.85 -19.42
N ALA A 138 4.86 -5.04 -20.20
CA ALA A 138 3.91 -4.08 -19.66
C ALA A 138 2.77 -4.75 -18.88
N ALA A 139 2.22 -5.85 -19.41
CA ALA A 139 1.17 -6.62 -18.74
C ALA A 139 1.66 -7.26 -17.44
N ALA A 140 2.92 -7.71 -17.41
CA ALA A 140 3.54 -8.25 -16.19
C ALA A 140 3.54 -7.19 -15.06
N TYR A 141 4.04 -5.99 -15.30
CA TYR A 141 4.03 -4.92 -14.29
C TYR A 141 2.60 -4.48 -13.92
N LEU A 142 1.73 -4.31 -14.90
CA LEU A 142 0.34 -3.93 -14.66
C LEU A 142 -0.43 -4.98 -13.85
N SER A 143 -0.10 -6.27 -13.98
CA SER A 143 -0.75 -7.33 -13.19
C SER A 143 -0.51 -7.15 -11.68
N VAL A 144 0.71 -6.76 -11.29
CA VAL A 144 1.08 -6.51 -9.89
C VAL A 144 0.38 -5.25 -9.36
N PHE A 145 0.35 -4.18 -10.15
CA PHE A 145 -0.38 -2.97 -9.78
C PHE A 145 -1.89 -3.21 -9.71
N ALA A 146 -2.46 -3.97 -10.63
CA ALA A 146 -3.87 -4.33 -10.63
C ALA A 146 -4.23 -5.14 -9.38
N LEU A 147 -3.40 -6.10 -9.01
CA LEU A 147 -3.60 -6.89 -7.80
C LEU A 147 -3.57 -6.03 -6.53
N ALA A 148 -2.58 -5.14 -6.40
CA ALA A 148 -2.51 -4.19 -5.30
C ALA A 148 -3.71 -3.23 -5.27
N TRP A 149 -4.14 -2.74 -6.44
CA TRP A 149 -5.29 -1.86 -6.58
C TRP A 149 -6.60 -2.54 -6.20
N LEU A 150 -6.81 -3.79 -6.64
CA LEU A 150 -7.99 -4.59 -6.27
C LEU A 150 -8.09 -4.78 -4.75
N LEU A 151 -6.97 -5.04 -4.07
CA LEU A 151 -6.94 -5.11 -2.61
C LEU A 151 -7.25 -3.76 -1.95
N ALA A 152 -6.70 -2.67 -2.46
CA ALA A 152 -6.99 -1.33 -1.95
C ALA A 152 -8.48 -0.97 -2.11
N VAL A 153 -9.08 -1.32 -3.25
CA VAL A 153 -10.52 -1.16 -3.50
C VAL A 153 -11.35 -2.07 -2.58
N ALA A 154 -10.97 -3.33 -2.40
CA ALA A 154 -11.64 -4.23 -1.46
C ALA A 154 -11.59 -3.68 -0.02
N GLY A 155 -10.44 -3.16 0.40
CA GLY A 155 -10.29 -2.47 1.68
C GLY A 155 -11.20 -1.24 1.81
N LEU A 156 -11.32 -0.43 0.75
CA LEU A 156 -12.24 0.70 0.70
C LEU A 156 -13.71 0.26 0.83
N LEU A 157 -14.10 -0.82 0.15
CA LEU A 157 -15.45 -1.37 0.20
C LEU A 157 -15.79 -1.91 1.60
N VAL A 158 -14.84 -2.55 2.27
CA VAL A 158 -15.00 -2.99 3.66
C VAL A 158 -15.09 -1.78 4.60
N ALA A 159 -14.23 -0.78 4.42
CA ALA A 159 -14.24 0.45 5.22
C ALA A 159 -15.53 1.26 5.07
N ARG A 160 -16.30 1.08 3.97
CA ARG A 160 -17.63 1.69 3.80
C ARG A 160 -18.71 1.07 4.69
N ARG A 161 -18.51 -0.15 5.18
CA ARG A 161 -19.46 -0.85 6.06
C ARG A 161 -19.34 -0.42 7.53
N VAL A 162 -18.34 0.41 7.84
CA VAL A 162 -18.06 0.99 9.16
C VAL A 162 -18.26 2.51 9.10
#